data_AF-A0A355GZ76-F1
#
_entry.id   AF-A0A355GZ76-F1
#
_cell.length_a   1.000
_cell.length_b   1.000
_cell.length_c   1.000
_cell.angle_alpha   90.00
_cell.angle_beta   90.00
_cell.angle_gamma   90.00
#
_symmetry.space_group_name_H-M   'P 1'
#
loop_
_entity.id
_entity.type
_entity.pdbx_description
1 polymer ?
#
loop_
_entity_poly.entity_id
_entity_poly.type
_entity_poly.pdbx_seq_one_letter_code
_entity_poly.pdbx_strand_id
1 'polypeptide(L)'
;GIGMPEGVASVANEEKIIEYLTLTTEPGTIGGMPLGGLNFGTATNMDCLIDQPYQFDFYDGGGLDTAFLGAAEVDEEGNVNVSKFGPRFVGPGGFINISQNAKKVVFVGTFTAGGLNVSITEGKLHIHQDGKEKKFIKQVEQKTFSGLLAAQNHKPILYVTERCVFNLTAEGMELIEIAPGIDLQKDIFDQMDFRPIVKGTPKLMDARIFRSDPMDLKNELLTIPLEERLIYNAKENIFFVNFENLSIRSLGDIEKIRTLIREILGPLNKKVNTIVNYDNFNILPDLIDDYTDLINHVVQYYEDVTRYTTSAFLRMKMGDELEKRNLAPYIYESPEEAHQALKKSKSNWRG
;
A
#
# COMPACT_ATOMS: atom_id res chain seq x y z
N GLY A 1 16.82 1.85 -4.41
CA GLY A 1 18.24 2.20 -4.62
C GLY A 1 19.03 2.06 -3.33
N ILE A 2 20.34 2.30 -3.37
CA ILE A 2 21.23 2.15 -2.21
C ILE A 2 21.00 3.26 -1.17
N GLY A 3 21.19 2.96 0.12
CA GLY A 3 21.09 3.89 1.24
C GLY A 3 19.72 3.88 1.92
N MET A 4 19.18 5.05 2.27
CA MET A 4 17.84 5.18 2.86
C MET A 4 16.71 4.44 2.10
N PRO A 5 16.69 4.38 0.75
CA PRO A 5 15.64 3.65 0.04
C PRO A 5 15.60 2.14 0.33
N GLU A 6 16.70 1.54 0.81
CA GLU A 6 16.74 0.12 1.18
C GLU A 6 15.77 -0.20 2.33
N GLY A 7 15.49 0.79 3.19
CA GLY A 7 14.57 0.65 4.32
C GLY A 7 13.14 0.31 3.92
N VAL A 8 12.71 0.67 2.69
CA VAL A 8 11.34 0.40 2.21
C VAL A 8 11.02 -1.10 2.22
N ALA A 9 11.95 -1.95 1.78
CA ALA A 9 11.75 -3.40 1.77
C ALA A 9 11.64 -3.97 3.18
N SER A 10 12.46 -3.45 4.11
CA SER A 10 12.47 -3.90 5.51
C SER A 10 11.16 -3.54 6.20
N VAL A 11 10.67 -2.29 6.04
CA VAL A 11 9.40 -1.83 6.60
C VAL A 11 8.22 -2.56 5.97
N ALA A 12 8.20 -2.76 4.65
CA ALA A 12 7.13 -3.51 3.99
C ALA A 12 7.01 -4.96 4.51
N ASN A 13 8.12 -5.57 4.89
CA ASN A 13 8.13 -6.89 5.48
C ASN A 13 7.71 -6.89 6.96
N GLU A 14 8.14 -5.90 7.74
CA GLU A 14 7.65 -5.68 9.11
C GLU A 14 6.13 -5.50 9.14
N GLU A 15 5.60 -4.71 8.20
CA GLU A 15 4.18 -4.43 8.01
C GLU A 15 3.41 -5.56 7.31
N LYS A 16 4.09 -6.66 6.95
CA LYS A 16 3.51 -7.86 6.30
C LYS A 16 2.79 -7.58 4.98
N ILE A 17 3.29 -6.58 4.23
CA ILE A 17 2.78 -6.21 2.90
C ILE A 17 3.75 -6.56 1.77
N ILE A 18 4.93 -7.11 2.07
CA ILE A 18 5.97 -7.42 1.07
C ILE A 18 5.47 -8.38 -0.03
N GLU A 19 4.58 -9.32 0.30
CA GLU A 19 3.99 -10.28 -0.65
C GLU A 19 3.08 -9.61 -1.70
N TYR A 20 2.65 -8.37 -1.47
CA TYR A 20 1.86 -7.57 -2.40
C TYR A 20 2.71 -6.59 -3.22
N LEU A 21 4.04 -6.66 -3.09
CA LEU A 21 4.99 -5.81 -3.79
C LEU A 21 5.95 -6.67 -4.63
N THR A 22 6.18 -6.27 -5.88
CA THR A 22 7.26 -6.85 -6.70
C THR A 22 8.45 -5.90 -6.67
N LEU A 23 9.36 -6.13 -5.73
CA LEU A 23 10.59 -5.34 -5.63
C LEU A 23 11.62 -5.82 -6.66
N THR A 24 12.29 -4.88 -7.31
CA THR A 24 13.33 -5.16 -8.31
C THR A 24 14.61 -4.41 -7.99
N THR A 25 15.77 -4.96 -8.35
CA THR A 25 17.06 -4.27 -8.22
C THR A 25 17.79 -4.22 -9.56
N GLU A 26 18.59 -3.18 -9.79
CA GLU A 26 19.29 -2.98 -11.06
C GLU A 26 20.22 -4.13 -11.50
N PRO A 27 20.76 -4.99 -10.62
CA PRO A 27 21.53 -6.16 -11.06
C PRO A 27 20.67 -7.34 -11.51
N GLY A 28 19.33 -7.23 -11.47
CA GLY A 28 18.40 -8.16 -12.11
C GLY A 28 17.56 -9.03 -11.20
N THR A 29 17.58 -8.82 -9.88
CA THR A 29 16.71 -9.57 -8.96
C THR A 29 15.27 -9.07 -9.07
N ILE A 30 14.31 -9.99 -9.18
CA ILE A 30 12.87 -9.67 -9.22
C ILE A 30 12.14 -10.47 -8.15
N GLY A 31 11.35 -9.78 -7.33
CA GLY A 31 10.59 -10.37 -6.23
C GLY A 31 11.43 -10.68 -5.00
N GLY A 32 10.77 -11.22 -3.97
CA GLY A 32 11.40 -11.57 -2.70
C GLY A 32 11.88 -10.38 -1.88
N MET A 33 12.84 -10.63 -0.99
CA MET A 33 13.43 -9.63 -0.09
C MET A 33 14.81 -9.21 -0.60
N PRO A 34 14.98 -8.00 -1.17
CA PRO A 34 16.27 -7.47 -1.55
C PRO A 34 17.15 -7.19 -0.33
N LEU A 35 18.45 -7.46 -0.43
CA LEU A 35 19.42 -7.19 0.63
C LEU A 35 20.07 -5.82 0.44
N GLY A 36 20.38 -5.17 1.55
CA GLY A 36 21.00 -3.84 1.60
C GLY A 36 22.52 -3.84 1.77
N GLY A 37 23.10 -2.65 1.80
CA GLY A 37 24.52 -2.41 2.07
C GLY A 37 25.46 -3.11 1.08
N LEU A 38 26.46 -3.85 1.58
CA LEU A 38 27.42 -4.57 0.74
C LEU A 38 26.81 -5.73 -0.06
N ASN A 39 25.60 -6.16 0.30
CA ASN A 39 24.87 -7.21 -0.39
C ASN A 39 23.86 -6.65 -1.39
N PHE A 40 23.89 -5.34 -1.65
CA PHE A 40 23.01 -4.72 -2.64
C PHE A 40 23.11 -5.42 -4.00
N GLY A 41 21.95 -5.66 -4.62
CA GLY A 41 21.86 -6.43 -5.86
C GLY A 41 21.64 -7.93 -5.67
N THR A 42 21.56 -8.40 -4.42
CA THR A 42 21.16 -9.76 -4.09
C THR A 42 19.80 -9.76 -3.37
N ALA A 43 19.11 -10.90 -3.38
CA ALA A 43 17.82 -11.05 -2.73
C ALA A 43 17.65 -12.47 -2.18
N THR A 44 16.76 -12.61 -1.20
CA THR A 44 16.31 -13.91 -0.69
C THR A 44 14.87 -14.16 -1.14
N ASN A 45 14.54 -15.43 -1.43
CA ASN A 45 13.22 -15.84 -1.92
C ASN A 45 12.74 -15.03 -3.14
N MET A 46 13.65 -14.68 -4.05
CA MET A 46 13.31 -13.99 -5.30
C MET A 46 12.56 -14.91 -6.25
N ASP A 47 11.66 -14.35 -7.05
CA ASP A 47 10.89 -15.09 -8.05
C ASP A 47 11.77 -15.45 -9.24
N CYS A 48 12.62 -14.52 -9.67
CA CYS A 48 13.63 -14.77 -10.70
C CYS A 48 14.83 -13.82 -10.59
N LEU A 49 15.89 -14.22 -11.30
CA LEU A 49 17.08 -13.41 -11.56
C LEU A 49 17.26 -13.34 -13.08
N ILE A 50 17.35 -12.13 -13.61
CA ILE A 50 17.62 -11.88 -15.02
C ILE A 50 18.96 -11.15 -15.19
N ASP A 51 19.52 -11.18 -16.41
CA ASP A 51 20.73 -10.43 -16.69
C ASP A 51 20.46 -8.92 -16.63
N GLN A 52 21.39 -8.19 -16.02
CA GLN A 52 21.29 -6.75 -15.80
C GLN A 52 20.90 -5.92 -17.06
N PRO A 53 21.39 -6.19 -18.28
CA PRO A 53 20.95 -5.45 -19.46
C PRO A 53 19.44 -5.55 -19.71
N TYR A 54 18.84 -6.73 -19.55
CA TYR A 54 17.39 -6.91 -19.72
C TYR A 54 16.58 -6.22 -18.61
N GLN A 55 17.15 -6.15 -17.40
CA GLN A 55 16.55 -5.36 -16.31
C GLN A 55 16.53 -3.86 -16.66
N PHE A 56 17.59 -3.35 -17.28
CA PHE A 56 17.63 -1.97 -17.76
C PHE A 56 16.69 -1.73 -18.94
N ASP A 57 16.54 -2.68 -19.88
CA ASP A 57 15.52 -2.58 -20.93
C ASP A 57 14.11 -2.42 -20.33
N PHE A 58 13.80 -3.16 -19.26
CA PHE A 58 12.54 -3.02 -18.52
C PHE A 58 12.39 -1.66 -17.83
N TYR A 59 13.45 -1.16 -17.18
CA TYR A 59 13.42 0.17 -16.54
C TYR A 59 13.29 1.31 -17.55
N ASP A 60 14.07 1.25 -18.64
CA ASP A 60 14.06 2.24 -19.71
C ASP A 60 12.72 2.22 -20.47
N GLY A 61 12.07 1.05 -20.55
CA GLY A 61 10.71 0.91 -21.07
C GLY A 61 9.59 1.42 -20.15
N GLY A 62 9.91 1.96 -18.96
CA GLY A 62 8.92 2.47 -18.01
C GLY A 62 8.18 1.40 -17.22
N GLY A 63 8.80 0.23 -17.04
CA GLY A 63 8.24 -0.90 -16.31
C GLY A 63 8.04 -0.67 -14.81
N LEU A 64 8.72 0.32 -14.22
CA LEU A 64 8.60 0.64 -12.80
C LEU A 64 7.37 1.50 -12.49
N ASP A 65 6.49 0.99 -11.64
CA ASP A 65 5.37 1.78 -11.10
C ASP A 65 5.84 2.89 -10.16
N THR A 66 6.83 2.61 -9.31
CA THR A 66 7.43 3.60 -8.40
C THR A 66 8.90 3.27 -8.15
N ALA A 67 9.75 4.30 -8.20
CA ALA A 67 11.16 4.21 -7.82
C ALA A 67 11.43 4.94 -6.50
N PHE A 68 12.14 4.27 -5.59
CA PHE A 68 12.66 4.86 -4.35
C PHE A 68 14.17 5.04 -4.45
N LEU A 69 14.63 6.29 -4.43
CA LEU A 69 16.02 6.67 -4.72
C LEU A 69 16.55 7.67 -3.70
N GLY A 70 17.87 7.67 -3.49
CA GLY A 70 18.52 8.68 -2.65
C GLY A 70 18.54 10.05 -3.33
N ALA A 71 18.63 11.13 -2.55
CA ALA A 71 18.96 12.45 -3.06
C ALA A 71 20.06 13.08 -2.19
N ALA A 72 21.13 13.54 -2.82
CA ALA A 72 22.25 14.15 -2.13
C ALA A 72 22.19 15.68 -2.18
N GLU A 73 21.89 16.26 -3.35
CA GLU A 73 21.49 17.66 -3.49
C GLU A 73 20.15 17.74 -4.24
N VAL A 74 19.32 18.70 -3.86
CA VAL A 74 18.04 19.04 -4.48
C VAL A 74 17.98 20.55 -4.65
N ASP A 75 17.51 21.04 -5.80
CA ASP A 75 17.36 22.47 -6.04
C ASP A 75 15.92 22.99 -6.18
N GLU A 76 15.78 24.31 -6.38
CA GLU A 76 14.49 25.01 -6.43
C GLU A 76 13.58 24.55 -7.57
N GLU A 77 14.16 24.03 -8.67
CA GLU A 77 13.43 23.46 -9.80
C GLU A 77 13.11 21.97 -9.59
N GLY A 78 13.53 21.37 -8.47
CA GLY A 78 13.41 19.94 -8.19
C GLY A 78 14.41 19.09 -8.96
N ASN A 79 15.55 19.64 -9.38
CA ASN A 79 16.62 18.81 -9.91
C ASN A 79 17.29 18.04 -8.77
N VAL A 80 17.83 16.85 -9.07
CA VAL A 80 18.59 16.05 -8.10
C VAL A 80 19.99 15.79 -8.62
N ASN A 81 20.97 15.88 -7.72
CA ASN A 81 22.34 15.43 -7.95
C ASN A 81 22.65 14.22 -7.08
N VAL A 82 23.18 13.18 -7.71
CA VAL A 82 23.82 12.04 -7.03
C VAL A 82 25.24 11.74 -7.53
N SER A 83 25.73 12.43 -8.56
CA SER A 83 26.92 11.99 -9.32
C SER A 83 28.23 12.61 -8.86
N LYS A 84 28.22 13.88 -8.43
CA LYS A 84 29.43 14.62 -8.09
C LYS A 84 29.16 15.63 -6.98
N PHE A 85 30.04 15.67 -5.99
CA PHE A 85 29.96 16.60 -4.86
C PHE A 85 31.36 17.19 -4.62
N GLY A 86 31.55 18.45 -5.01
CA GLY A 86 32.84 19.12 -5.00
C GLY A 86 33.92 18.27 -5.69
N PRO A 87 34.99 17.85 -4.99
CA PRO A 87 36.05 17.02 -5.58
C PRO A 87 35.67 15.53 -5.72
N ARG A 88 34.59 15.07 -5.09
CA ARG A 88 34.21 13.65 -5.07
C ARG A 88 33.32 13.32 -6.26
N PHE A 89 33.80 12.46 -7.16
CA PHE A 89 33.04 11.93 -8.29
C PHE A 89 32.66 10.47 -8.03
N VAL A 90 31.36 10.21 -7.85
CA VAL A 90 30.82 8.85 -7.64
C VAL A 90 30.15 8.30 -8.90
N GLY A 91 29.68 9.18 -9.79
CA GLY A 91 28.91 8.82 -10.98
C GLY A 91 27.44 8.54 -10.67
N PRO A 92 26.57 8.56 -11.70
CA PRO A 92 25.13 8.39 -11.51
C PRO A 92 24.69 6.92 -11.39
N GLY A 93 25.51 5.94 -11.76
CA GLY A 93 25.08 4.54 -11.85
C GLY A 93 23.81 4.38 -12.71
N GLY A 94 22.89 3.50 -12.31
CA GLY A 94 21.58 3.32 -12.96
C GLY A 94 20.55 4.40 -12.65
N PHE A 95 20.91 5.45 -11.89
CA PHE A 95 19.96 6.45 -11.37
C PHE A 95 19.15 7.14 -12.46
N ILE A 96 19.79 7.48 -13.58
CA ILE A 96 19.13 8.17 -14.71
C ILE A 96 18.11 7.21 -15.36
N ASN A 97 18.52 5.99 -15.72
CA ASN A 97 17.64 4.98 -16.30
C ASN A 97 16.38 4.74 -15.44
N ILE A 98 16.56 4.62 -14.12
CA ILE A 98 15.47 4.38 -13.17
C ILE A 98 14.55 5.60 -13.04
N SER A 99 15.10 6.76 -12.70
CA SER A 99 14.30 7.95 -12.37
C SER A 99 13.59 8.56 -13.59
N GLN A 100 14.19 8.43 -14.78
CA GLN A 100 13.68 9.05 -16.00
C GLN A 100 12.41 8.39 -16.52
N ASN A 101 12.25 7.07 -16.38
CA ASN A 101 11.12 6.33 -16.95
C ASN A 101 10.17 5.69 -15.93
N ALA A 102 10.54 5.60 -14.65
CA ALA A 102 9.58 5.20 -13.61
C ALA A 102 8.34 6.11 -13.61
N LYS A 103 7.15 5.53 -13.43
CA LYS A 103 5.87 6.27 -13.47
C LYS A 103 5.75 7.28 -12.32
N LYS A 104 6.32 6.95 -11.15
CA LYS A 104 6.45 7.82 -9.98
C LYS A 104 7.86 7.69 -9.38
N VAL A 105 8.40 8.77 -8.83
CA VAL A 105 9.68 8.74 -8.10
C VAL A 105 9.52 9.34 -6.71
N VAL A 106 10.09 8.66 -5.71
CA VAL A 106 10.18 9.13 -4.34
C VAL A 106 11.65 9.21 -3.97
N PHE A 107 12.16 10.44 -3.89
CA PHE A 107 13.48 10.71 -3.37
C PHE A 107 13.43 10.68 -1.85
N VAL A 108 14.34 9.92 -1.23
CA VAL A 108 14.41 9.75 0.23
C VAL A 108 15.81 10.06 0.73
N GLY A 109 15.89 10.73 1.87
CA GLY A 109 17.16 11.05 2.50
C GLY A 109 16.99 12.06 3.63
N THR A 110 18.06 12.33 4.36
CA THR A 110 18.02 13.38 5.39
C THR A 110 17.90 14.77 4.77
N PHE A 111 17.35 15.74 5.51
CA PHE A 111 17.20 17.13 5.06
C PHE A 111 18.53 17.87 4.96
N THR A 112 19.43 17.64 5.92
CA THR A 112 20.81 18.13 5.95
C THR A 112 21.81 16.97 5.99
N ALA A 113 23.08 17.25 5.71
CA ALA A 113 24.18 16.28 5.75
C ALA A 113 25.29 16.69 6.72
N GLY A 114 26.14 15.75 7.11
CA GLY A 114 27.34 16.05 7.91
C GLY A 114 27.11 16.11 9.42
N GLY A 115 26.43 15.09 9.98
CA GLY A 115 26.31 14.91 11.43
C GLY A 115 24.95 15.29 12.03
N LEU A 116 23.88 15.19 11.24
CA LEU A 116 22.51 15.28 11.74
C LEU A 116 22.30 14.25 12.86
N ASN A 117 21.80 14.70 14.01
CA ASN A 117 21.44 13.87 15.16
C ASN A 117 20.01 14.20 15.59
N VAL A 118 19.15 13.21 15.51
CA VAL A 118 17.73 13.31 15.81
C VAL A 118 17.28 12.18 16.73
N SER A 119 16.20 12.41 17.48
CA SER A 119 15.48 11.37 18.20
C SER A 119 13.99 11.52 18.02
N ILE A 120 13.26 10.44 18.25
CA ILE A 120 11.81 10.46 18.35
C ILE A 120 11.43 10.25 19.81
N THR A 121 10.76 11.23 20.43
CA THR A 121 10.27 11.12 21.81
C THR A 121 8.83 11.63 21.87
N GLU A 122 7.95 10.88 22.54
CA GLU A 122 6.52 11.22 22.70
C GLU A 122 5.79 11.48 21.37
N GLY A 123 6.12 10.72 20.32
CA GLY A 123 5.46 10.86 19.01
C GLY A 123 5.93 12.08 18.21
N LYS A 124 7.05 12.71 18.59
CA LYS A 124 7.59 13.91 17.94
C LYS A 124 9.05 13.72 17.60
N LEU A 125 9.46 14.32 16.48
CA LEU A 125 10.84 14.43 16.07
C LEU A 125 11.52 15.57 16.84
N HIS A 126 12.72 15.28 17.36
CA HIS A 126 13.59 16.25 18.01
C HIS A 126 14.94 16.28 17.31
N ILE A 127 15.39 17.48 16.93
CA ILE A 127 16.70 17.71 16.35
C ILE A 127 17.65 18.18 17.46
N HIS A 128 18.59 17.31 17.85
CA HIS A 128 19.62 17.63 18.86
C HIS A 128 20.78 18.40 18.25
N GLN A 129 21.13 18.03 17.02
CA GLN A 129 22.18 18.67 16.24
C GLN A 129 21.78 18.59 14.77
N ASP A 130 21.79 19.71 14.06
CA ASP A 130 21.54 19.70 12.62
C ASP A 130 22.81 19.33 11.84
N GLY A 131 22.63 18.91 10.59
CA GLY A 131 23.73 18.71 9.66
C GLY A 131 24.44 20.02 9.31
N LYS A 132 25.73 19.93 9.01
CA LYS A 132 26.58 21.07 8.62
C LYS A 132 26.31 21.56 7.20
N GLU A 133 25.89 20.65 6.32
CA GLU A 133 25.70 20.92 4.90
C GLU A 133 24.21 20.90 4.56
N LYS A 134 23.74 21.96 3.89
CA LYS A 134 22.38 22.00 3.34
C LYS A 134 22.32 21.14 2.09
N LYS A 135 21.24 20.37 1.94
CA LYS A 135 21.00 19.55 0.74
C LYS A 135 19.97 20.15 -0.21
N PHE A 136 19.10 21.01 0.31
CA PHE A 136 18.14 21.78 -0.46
C PHE A 136 18.76 23.15 -0.79
N ILE A 137 19.48 23.20 -1.90
CA ILE A 137 20.34 24.32 -2.31
C ILE A 137 19.72 25.08 -3.48
N LYS A 138 20.27 26.24 -3.82
CA LYS A 138 19.68 27.07 -4.90
C LYS A 138 19.78 26.40 -6.27
N GLN A 139 20.92 25.76 -6.55
CA GLN A 139 21.18 25.09 -7.83
C GLN A 139 22.12 23.92 -7.57
N VAL A 140 21.79 22.74 -8.10
CA VAL A 140 22.65 21.55 -7.95
C VAL A 140 23.94 21.66 -8.76
N GLU A 141 25.02 21.03 -8.29
CA GLU A 141 26.30 21.03 -9.02
C GLU A 141 26.21 20.27 -10.35
N GLN A 142 25.50 19.14 -10.35
CA GLN A 142 25.20 18.36 -11.56
C GLN A 142 23.76 17.88 -11.57
N LYS A 143 23.10 17.96 -12.73
CA LYS A 143 21.75 17.43 -12.92
C LYS A 143 21.83 15.94 -13.26
N THR A 144 21.50 15.07 -12.30
CA THR A 144 21.29 13.63 -12.52
C THR A 144 19.80 13.26 -12.68
N PHE A 145 18.92 14.19 -12.32
CA PHE A 145 17.50 14.16 -12.60
C PHE A 145 17.02 15.58 -12.87
N SER A 146 16.09 15.75 -13.83
CA SER A 146 15.54 17.03 -14.22
C SER A 146 14.13 17.20 -13.66
N GLY A 147 13.98 18.07 -12.65
CA GLY A 147 12.68 18.35 -12.06
C GLY A 147 11.75 19.04 -13.06
N LEU A 148 12.26 20.02 -13.81
CA LEU A 148 11.49 20.71 -14.84
C LEU A 148 10.86 19.75 -15.86
N LEU A 149 11.64 18.78 -16.35
CA LEU A 149 11.14 17.79 -17.32
C LEU A 149 10.09 16.88 -16.68
N ALA A 150 10.30 16.45 -15.44
CA ALA A 150 9.33 15.63 -14.73
C ALA A 150 8.00 16.37 -14.50
N ALA A 151 8.06 17.65 -14.12
CA ALA A 151 6.88 18.48 -13.92
C ALA A 151 6.11 18.72 -15.22
N GLN A 152 6.81 18.97 -16.34
CA GLN A 152 6.21 19.10 -17.67
C GLN A 152 5.50 17.82 -18.12
N ASN A 153 6.04 16.66 -17.76
CA ASN A 153 5.45 15.35 -18.05
C ASN A 153 4.39 14.92 -17.03
N HIS A 154 4.02 15.80 -16.08
CA HIS A 154 3.09 15.50 -14.98
C HIS A 154 3.48 14.24 -14.19
N LYS A 155 4.78 13.93 -14.12
CA LYS A 155 5.28 12.79 -13.36
C LYS A 155 5.18 13.11 -11.87
N PRO A 156 4.55 12.25 -11.04
CA PRO A 156 4.52 12.44 -9.59
C PRO A 156 5.92 12.27 -8.99
N ILE A 157 6.42 13.31 -8.33
CA ILE A 157 7.72 13.32 -7.64
C ILE A 157 7.54 13.78 -6.20
N LEU A 158 8.06 12.98 -5.26
CA LEU A 158 8.12 13.34 -3.84
C LEU A 158 9.57 13.40 -3.36
N TYR A 159 9.84 14.28 -2.40
CA TYR A 159 11.10 14.34 -1.66
C TYR A 159 10.77 14.20 -0.18
N VAL A 160 11.08 13.03 0.38
CA VAL A 160 10.74 12.67 1.76
C VAL A 160 12.02 12.73 2.61
N THR A 161 11.94 13.50 3.68
CA THR A 161 13.00 13.61 4.68
C THR A 161 12.51 13.20 6.05
N GLU A 162 13.39 13.20 7.04
CA GLU A 162 13.01 12.94 8.42
C GLU A 162 12.03 14.01 8.95
N ARG A 163 12.14 15.27 8.46
CA ARG A 163 11.43 16.43 9.03
C ARG A 163 10.29 16.97 8.18
N CYS A 164 10.26 16.68 6.88
CA CYS A 164 9.23 17.18 5.97
C CYS A 164 9.15 16.41 4.65
N VAL A 165 8.05 16.64 3.93
CA VAL A 165 7.80 16.11 2.59
C VAL A 165 7.53 17.24 1.60
N PHE A 166 8.24 17.20 0.47
CA PHE A 166 7.96 18.06 -0.67
C PHE A 166 7.30 17.30 -1.82
N ASN A 167 6.44 17.99 -2.55
CA ASN A 167 5.88 17.55 -3.81
C ASN A 167 6.38 18.47 -4.94
N LEU A 168 6.81 17.90 -6.05
CA LEU A 168 7.12 18.70 -7.24
C LEU A 168 5.83 19.02 -7.99
N THR A 169 5.59 20.30 -8.23
CA THR A 169 4.45 20.78 -9.01
C THR A 169 4.94 21.53 -10.25
N ALA A 170 4.02 21.86 -11.16
CA ALA A 170 4.33 22.74 -12.29
C ALA A 170 4.76 24.16 -11.86
N GLU A 171 4.40 24.58 -10.64
CA GLU A 171 4.80 25.87 -10.06
C GLU A 171 6.18 25.81 -9.38
N GLY A 172 6.65 24.62 -9.02
CA GLY A 172 7.90 24.39 -8.28
C GLY A 172 7.73 23.44 -7.09
N MET A 173 8.72 23.45 -6.19
CA MET A 173 8.77 22.62 -4.98
C MET A 173 7.76 23.09 -3.93
N GLU A 174 6.76 22.27 -3.63
CA GLU A 174 5.72 22.54 -2.63
C GLU A 174 5.98 21.75 -1.35
N LEU A 175 6.03 22.42 -0.20
CA LEU A 175 6.08 21.79 1.11
C LEU A 175 4.66 21.34 1.52
N ILE A 176 4.43 20.03 1.54
CA ILE A 176 3.10 19.46 1.78
C ILE A 176 2.92 18.88 3.18
N GLU A 177 3.99 18.38 3.80
CA GLU A 177 3.95 17.80 5.15
C GLU A 177 5.16 18.20 5.99
N ILE A 178 4.95 18.28 7.30
CA ILE A 178 5.99 18.52 8.32
C ILE A 178 5.87 17.48 9.45
N ALA A 179 7.01 17.04 9.96
CA ALA A 179 7.04 16.10 11.09
C ALA A 179 6.52 16.78 12.37
N PRO A 180 5.79 16.06 13.24
CA PRO A 180 5.43 16.57 14.55
C PRO A 180 6.68 16.96 15.35
N GLY A 181 6.69 18.17 15.93
CA GLY A 181 7.82 18.68 16.72
C GLY A 181 8.79 19.60 15.95
N ILE A 182 8.61 19.74 14.64
CA ILE A 182 9.46 20.57 13.77
C ILE A 182 8.93 22.01 13.67
N ASP A 183 9.82 22.99 13.84
CA ASP A 183 9.53 24.40 13.61
C ASP A 183 9.76 24.78 12.13
N LEU A 184 8.75 25.34 11.50
CA LEU A 184 8.77 25.63 10.06
C LEU A 184 9.85 26.64 9.67
N GLN A 185 10.12 27.65 10.50
CA GLN A 185 11.13 28.66 10.18
C GLN A 185 12.53 28.11 10.45
N LYS A 186 12.78 27.70 11.70
CA LYS A 186 14.10 27.35 12.20
C LYS A 186 14.63 26.05 11.59
N ASP A 187 13.77 25.03 11.51
CA ASP A 187 14.20 23.66 11.20
C ASP A 187 14.01 23.32 9.70
N ILE A 188 13.28 24.15 8.94
CA ILE A 188 13.09 23.98 7.48
C ILE A 188 13.63 25.18 6.71
N PHE A 189 13.02 26.37 6.81
CA PHE A 189 13.39 27.50 5.94
C PHE A 189 14.82 28.00 6.13
N ASP A 190 15.29 28.08 7.38
CA ASP A 190 16.66 28.51 7.67
C ASP A 190 17.71 27.46 7.26
N GLN A 191 17.27 26.21 7.04
CA GLN A 191 18.12 25.06 6.70
C GLN A 191 18.15 24.73 5.19
N MET A 192 17.60 25.60 4.34
CA MET A 192 17.65 25.49 2.87
C MET A 192 18.02 26.84 2.22
N ASP A 193 18.35 26.85 0.92
CA ASP A 193 18.80 28.06 0.21
C ASP A 193 17.78 28.64 -0.79
N PHE A 194 16.57 28.10 -0.79
CA PHE A 194 15.43 28.65 -1.54
C PHE A 194 14.17 28.57 -0.69
N ARG A 195 13.12 29.30 -1.10
CA ARG A 195 11.84 29.26 -0.38
C ARG A 195 10.86 28.37 -1.13
N PRO A 196 10.39 27.27 -0.54
CA PRO A 196 9.42 26.40 -1.19
C PRO A 196 8.05 27.08 -1.23
N ILE A 197 7.18 26.58 -2.11
CA ILE A 197 5.77 26.93 -2.13
C ILE A 197 5.12 26.36 -0.87
N VAL A 198 4.33 27.18 -0.18
CA VAL A 198 3.56 26.76 1.00
C VAL A 198 2.12 27.21 0.81
N LYS A 199 1.23 26.25 0.54
CA LYS A 199 -0.21 26.49 0.38
C LYS A 199 -0.90 26.35 1.73
N GLY A 200 -0.92 27.43 2.50
CA GLY A 200 -1.52 27.45 3.84
C GLY A 200 -0.61 26.87 4.91
N THR A 201 -1.14 26.02 5.79
CA THR A 201 -0.34 25.31 6.80
C THR A 201 -0.05 23.90 6.30
N PRO A 202 1.21 23.47 6.20
CA PRO A 202 1.54 22.09 5.85
C PRO A 202 0.86 21.08 6.78
N LYS A 203 0.48 19.94 6.25
CA LYS A 203 -0.11 18.87 7.07
C LYS A 203 0.95 18.30 8.01
N LEU A 204 0.53 17.74 9.13
CA LEU A 204 1.43 16.90 9.91
C LEU A 204 1.62 15.56 9.18
N MET A 205 2.86 15.08 9.13
CA MET A 205 3.16 13.71 8.73
C MET A 205 2.42 12.72 9.65
N ASP A 206 2.08 11.54 9.13
CA ASP A 206 1.32 10.54 9.88
C ASP A 206 1.98 10.23 11.23
N ALA A 207 1.24 10.42 12.31
CA ALA A 207 1.75 10.28 13.67
C ALA A 207 2.26 8.86 13.99
N ARG A 208 1.81 7.84 13.25
CA ARG A 208 2.26 6.45 13.42
C ARG A 208 3.73 6.27 13.02
N ILE A 209 4.24 7.08 12.08
CA ILE A 209 5.66 7.08 11.67
C ILE A 209 6.58 7.42 12.85
N PHE A 210 6.07 8.15 13.85
CA PHE A 210 6.83 8.62 15.01
C PHE A 210 6.59 7.76 16.26
N ARG A 211 6.16 6.51 16.07
CA ARG A 211 5.96 5.52 17.14
C ARG A 211 6.76 4.26 16.83
N SER A 212 7.02 3.46 17.87
CA SER A 212 7.74 2.19 17.74
C SER A 212 6.82 1.02 17.37
N ASP A 213 5.52 1.18 17.53
CA ASP A 213 4.53 0.17 17.17
C ASP A 213 4.34 0.11 15.65
N PRO A 214 4.03 -1.06 15.06
CA PRO A 214 3.66 -1.18 13.66
C PRO A 214 2.52 -0.22 13.27
N MET A 215 2.54 0.27 12.03
CA MET A 215 1.54 1.18 11.47
C MET A 215 0.23 0.46 11.10
N ASP A 216 0.27 -0.87 11.01
CA ASP A 216 -0.83 -1.75 10.60
C ASP A 216 -1.26 -1.56 9.13
N LEU A 217 -0.27 -1.34 8.25
CA LEU A 217 -0.51 -1.01 6.84
C LEU A 217 -1.24 -2.13 6.09
N LYS A 218 -1.02 -3.40 6.45
CA LYS A 218 -1.72 -4.52 5.83
C LYS A 218 -3.23 -4.37 5.99
N ASN A 219 -3.69 -4.07 7.19
CA ASN A 219 -5.12 -3.89 7.43
C ASN A 219 -5.61 -2.60 6.78
N GLU A 220 -4.89 -1.49 6.89
CA GLU A 220 -5.31 -0.23 6.26
C GLU A 220 -5.47 -0.35 4.74
N LEU A 221 -4.52 -1.00 4.06
CA LEU A 221 -4.49 -1.07 2.60
C LEU A 221 -5.36 -2.19 2.03
N LEU A 222 -5.58 -3.28 2.78
CA LEU A 222 -6.27 -4.48 2.27
C LEU A 222 -7.62 -4.75 2.94
N THR A 223 -7.97 -4.04 4.01
CA THR A 223 -9.29 -4.18 4.63
C THR A 223 -10.30 -3.35 3.87
N ILE A 224 -11.12 -4.02 3.05
CA ILE A 224 -12.38 -3.45 2.60
C ILE A 224 -13.28 -3.30 3.85
N PRO A 225 -13.83 -2.11 4.17
CA PRO A 225 -14.77 -1.93 5.26
C PRO A 225 -15.97 -2.86 5.11
N LEU A 226 -16.55 -3.33 6.23
CA LEU A 226 -17.60 -4.33 6.18
C LEU A 226 -18.85 -3.86 5.43
N GLU A 227 -19.10 -2.56 5.49
CA GLU A 227 -20.21 -1.87 4.82
C GLU A 227 -20.05 -1.91 3.28
N GLU A 228 -18.82 -1.81 2.79
CA GLU A 228 -18.50 -1.86 1.35
C GLU A 228 -18.48 -3.30 0.82
N ARG A 229 -18.44 -4.30 1.71
CA ARG A 229 -18.50 -5.72 1.36
C ARG A 229 -19.91 -6.22 1.08
N LEU A 230 -20.94 -5.47 1.46
CA LEU A 230 -22.34 -5.92 1.41
C LEU A 230 -23.14 -5.04 0.44
N ILE A 231 -23.36 -5.52 -0.78
CA ILE A 231 -23.96 -4.71 -1.85
C ILE A 231 -25.23 -5.39 -2.37
N TYR A 232 -26.37 -4.70 -2.26
CA TYR A 232 -27.61 -5.16 -2.88
C TYR A 232 -27.84 -4.49 -4.25
N ASN A 233 -27.93 -5.31 -5.30
CA ASN A 233 -28.33 -4.88 -6.64
C ASN A 233 -29.84 -5.11 -6.84
N ALA A 234 -30.60 -4.03 -6.81
CA ALA A 234 -32.06 -4.06 -6.95
C ALA A 234 -32.55 -4.53 -8.33
N LYS A 235 -31.79 -4.28 -9.41
CA LYS A 235 -32.16 -4.62 -10.78
C LYS A 235 -32.18 -6.13 -11.00
N GLU A 236 -31.15 -6.82 -10.51
CA GLU A 236 -30.99 -8.27 -10.67
C GLU A 236 -31.56 -9.06 -9.48
N ASN A 237 -31.96 -8.36 -8.41
CA ASN A 237 -32.36 -8.93 -7.12
C ASN A 237 -31.27 -9.86 -6.54
N ILE A 238 -30.03 -9.36 -6.53
CA ILE A 238 -28.84 -10.07 -6.04
C ILE A 238 -28.18 -9.27 -4.91
N PHE A 239 -27.90 -9.94 -3.80
CA PHE A 239 -27.09 -9.44 -2.69
C PHE A 239 -25.70 -10.07 -2.76
N PHE A 240 -24.69 -9.22 -2.95
CA PHE A 240 -23.28 -9.62 -3.00
C PHE A 240 -22.66 -9.42 -1.62
N VAL A 241 -21.98 -10.47 -1.15
CA VAL A 241 -21.26 -10.49 0.12
C VAL A 241 -19.80 -10.81 -0.18
N ASN A 242 -18.93 -9.80 -0.14
CA ASN A 242 -17.51 -9.97 -0.39
C ASN A 242 -16.71 -10.12 0.92
N PHE A 243 -16.54 -11.33 1.43
CA PHE A 243 -15.71 -11.60 2.61
C PHE A 243 -14.27 -11.98 2.27
N GLU A 244 -13.80 -11.59 1.08
CA GLU A 244 -12.42 -11.82 0.68
C GLU A 244 -11.42 -11.17 1.64
N ASN A 245 -10.42 -11.93 2.11
CA ASN A 245 -9.43 -11.50 3.11
C ASN A 245 -10.02 -11.04 4.46
N LEU A 246 -11.32 -11.23 4.72
CA LEU A 246 -11.93 -10.85 5.99
C LEU A 246 -11.55 -11.85 7.08
N SER A 247 -11.17 -11.33 8.26
CA SER A 247 -10.87 -12.14 9.45
C SER A 247 -11.87 -11.87 10.57
N ILE A 248 -12.64 -12.89 10.98
CA ILE A 248 -13.55 -12.83 12.13
C ILE A 248 -12.80 -13.23 13.39
N ARG A 249 -12.63 -12.29 14.32
CA ARG A 249 -11.81 -12.46 15.53
C ARG A 249 -12.60 -12.27 16.82
N SER A 250 -13.83 -11.79 16.73
CA SER A 250 -14.68 -11.54 17.89
C SER A 250 -16.16 -11.77 17.58
N LEU A 251 -16.96 -12.01 18.63
CA LEU A 251 -18.43 -11.98 18.53
C LEU A 251 -18.95 -10.62 18.01
N GLY A 252 -18.24 -9.54 18.32
CA GLY A 252 -18.58 -8.20 17.83
C GLY A 252 -18.53 -8.09 16.31
N ASP A 253 -17.60 -8.79 15.65
CA ASP A 253 -17.52 -8.82 14.18
C ASP A 253 -18.74 -9.52 13.58
N ILE A 254 -19.18 -10.62 14.19
CA ILE A 254 -20.36 -11.39 13.79
C ILE A 254 -21.64 -10.55 13.95
N GLU A 255 -21.79 -9.85 15.08
CA GLU A 255 -22.95 -8.99 15.33
C GLU A 255 -23.01 -7.77 14.41
N LYS A 256 -21.85 -7.22 14.01
CA LYS A 256 -21.80 -6.18 12.97
C LYS A 256 -22.30 -6.71 11.62
N ILE A 257 -21.86 -7.89 11.20
CA ILE A 257 -22.36 -8.54 9.98
C ILE A 257 -23.88 -8.73 10.05
N ARG A 258 -24.37 -9.27 11.19
CA ARG A 258 -25.80 -9.46 11.43
C ARG A 258 -26.59 -8.17 11.24
N THR A 259 -26.09 -7.10 11.84
CA THR A 259 -26.75 -5.78 11.84
C THR A 259 -26.79 -5.20 10.43
N LEU A 260 -25.67 -5.18 9.71
CA LEU A 260 -25.61 -4.62 8.36
C LEU A 260 -26.49 -5.39 7.38
N ILE A 261 -26.49 -6.73 7.43
CA ILE A 261 -27.37 -7.53 6.56
C ILE A 261 -28.85 -7.22 6.85
N ARG A 262 -29.22 -7.09 8.14
CA ARG A 262 -30.59 -6.72 8.53
C ARG A 262 -30.97 -5.33 8.04
N GLU A 263 -30.07 -4.36 8.12
CA GLU A 263 -30.31 -2.99 7.66
C GLU A 263 -30.48 -2.90 6.14
N ILE A 264 -29.70 -3.68 5.38
CA ILE A 264 -29.78 -3.70 3.91
C ILE A 264 -31.02 -4.47 3.43
N LEU A 265 -31.27 -5.67 3.98
CA LEU A 265 -32.28 -6.59 3.46
C LEU A 265 -33.63 -6.49 4.18
N GLY A 266 -33.65 -6.13 5.46
CA GLY A 266 -34.86 -6.03 6.27
C GLY A 266 -35.95 -5.13 5.65
N PRO A 267 -35.60 -3.92 5.14
CA PRO A 267 -36.58 -3.03 4.51
C PRO A 267 -37.14 -3.51 3.15
N LEU A 268 -36.54 -4.51 2.51
CA LEU A 268 -36.89 -4.89 1.13
C LEU A 268 -38.24 -5.63 1.03
N ASN A 269 -38.74 -6.17 2.14
CA ASN A 269 -39.99 -6.95 2.23
C ASN A 269 -40.13 -8.06 1.15
N LYS A 270 -38.99 -8.62 0.73
CA LYS A 270 -38.88 -9.72 -0.25
C LYS A 270 -37.57 -10.47 -0.02
N LYS A 271 -37.52 -11.71 -0.47
CA LYS A 271 -36.29 -12.50 -0.48
C LYS A 271 -35.39 -12.15 -1.67
N VAL A 272 -34.08 -12.30 -1.47
CA VAL A 272 -33.05 -11.95 -2.46
C VAL A 272 -32.15 -13.14 -2.79
N ASN A 273 -31.63 -13.19 -4.01
CA ASN A 273 -30.57 -14.15 -4.34
C ASN A 273 -29.25 -13.67 -3.76
N THR A 274 -28.42 -14.55 -3.21
CA THR A 274 -27.19 -14.14 -2.52
C THR A 274 -25.97 -14.85 -3.08
N ILE A 275 -24.87 -14.10 -3.26
CA ILE A 275 -23.57 -14.65 -3.65
C ILE A 275 -22.55 -14.24 -2.59
N VAL A 276 -21.86 -15.22 -2.01
CA VAL A 276 -20.85 -14.99 -0.96
C VAL A 276 -19.46 -15.40 -1.43
N ASN A 277 -18.51 -14.45 -1.40
CA ASN A 277 -17.09 -14.68 -1.63
C ASN A 277 -16.38 -14.93 -0.30
N TYR A 278 -15.72 -16.08 -0.16
CA TYR A 278 -14.92 -16.47 1.00
C TYR A 278 -13.43 -16.66 0.66
N ASP A 279 -12.92 -16.06 -0.41
CA ASP A 279 -11.49 -16.16 -0.76
C ASP A 279 -10.60 -15.59 0.35
N ASN A 280 -9.63 -16.38 0.83
CA ASN A 280 -8.78 -16.02 1.97
C ASN A 280 -9.55 -15.58 3.24
N PHE A 281 -10.81 -15.99 3.39
CA PHE A 281 -11.58 -15.73 4.60
C PHE A 281 -11.04 -16.55 5.77
N ASN A 282 -10.96 -15.93 6.95
CA ASN A 282 -10.50 -16.60 8.16
C ASN A 282 -11.44 -16.35 9.34
N ILE A 283 -11.63 -17.36 10.18
CA ILE A 283 -12.44 -17.28 11.39
C ILE A 283 -11.78 -18.09 12.50
N LEU A 284 -11.75 -17.54 13.73
CA LEU A 284 -11.26 -18.28 14.89
C LEU A 284 -12.11 -19.54 15.11
N PRO A 285 -11.49 -20.71 15.40
CA PRO A 285 -12.23 -21.97 15.56
C PRO A 285 -13.41 -21.90 16.53
N ASP A 286 -13.24 -21.19 17.64
CA ASP A 286 -14.24 -21.08 18.71
C ASP A 286 -15.44 -20.20 18.33
N LEU A 287 -15.37 -19.45 17.22
CA LEU A 287 -16.44 -18.56 16.74
C LEU A 287 -17.27 -19.17 15.61
N ILE A 288 -16.96 -20.40 15.19
CA ILE A 288 -17.62 -21.04 14.05
C ILE A 288 -19.10 -21.31 14.34
N ASP A 289 -19.43 -21.72 15.56
CA ASP A 289 -20.80 -21.97 15.95
C ASP A 289 -21.65 -20.69 15.92
N ASP A 290 -21.13 -19.59 16.50
CA ASP A 290 -21.78 -18.28 16.49
C ASP A 290 -21.95 -17.74 15.06
N TYR A 291 -20.95 -17.94 14.21
CA TYR A 291 -21.03 -17.52 12.81
C TYR A 291 -22.05 -18.35 12.04
N THR A 292 -22.19 -19.63 12.36
CA THR A 292 -23.23 -20.47 11.76
C THR A 292 -24.63 -20.08 12.25
N ASP A 293 -24.77 -19.62 13.49
CA ASP A 293 -26.02 -19.03 14.00
C ASP A 293 -26.40 -17.76 13.25
N LEU A 294 -25.41 -16.92 12.93
CA LEU A 294 -25.61 -15.78 12.04
C LEU A 294 -26.15 -16.23 10.68
N ILE A 295 -25.57 -17.27 10.05
CA ILE A 295 -26.03 -17.78 8.75
C ILE A 295 -27.50 -18.25 8.84
N ASN A 296 -27.83 -19.03 9.88
CA ASN A 296 -29.20 -19.46 10.15
C ASN A 296 -30.16 -18.28 10.29
N HIS A 297 -29.72 -17.21 10.95
CA HIS A 297 -30.55 -16.01 11.11
C HIS A 297 -30.76 -15.28 9.78
N VAL A 298 -29.74 -15.12 8.95
CA VAL A 298 -29.85 -14.31 7.72
C VAL A 298 -30.47 -15.07 6.55
N VAL A 299 -30.52 -16.41 6.59
CA VAL A 299 -31.12 -17.21 5.52
C VAL A 299 -32.60 -16.89 5.30
N GLN A 300 -33.29 -16.32 6.30
CA GLN A 300 -34.68 -15.86 6.17
C GLN A 300 -34.83 -14.78 5.09
N TYR A 301 -33.78 -14.00 4.82
CA TYR A 301 -33.77 -12.98 3.77
C TYR A 301 -33.43 -13.55 2.38
N TYR A 302 -32.99 -14.80 2.30
CA TYR A 302 -32.47 -15.39 1.07
C TYR A 302 -33.55 -16.23 0.36
N GLU A 303 -33.63 -16.02 -0.95
CA GLU A 303 -34.38 -16.87 -1.88
C GLU A 303 -33.50 -18.07 -2.27
N ASP A 304 -32.26 -17.78 -2.66
CA ASP A 304 -31.21 -18.75 -2.96
C ASP A 304 -29.84 -18.17 -2.56
N VAL A 305 -28.86 -19.02 -2.29
CA VAL A 305 -27.51 -18.62 -1.89
C VAL A 305 -26.44 -19.50 -2.52
N THR A 306 -25.49 -18.89 -3.21
CA THR A 306 -24.26 -19.54 -3.68
C THR A 306 -23.05 -18.95 -2.96
N ARG A 307 -22.04 -19.80 -2.72
CA ARG A 307 -20.83 -19.47 -1.98
C ARG A 307 -19.62 -19.96 -2.77
N TYR A 308 -18.51 -19.24 -2.78
CA TYR A 308 -17.28 -19.75 -3.37
C TYR A 308 -16.04 -19.40 -2.54
N THR A 309 -15.01 -20.22 -2.68
CA THR A 309 -13.66 -19.97 -2.15
C THR A 309 -12.66 -20.87 -2.84
N THR A 310 -11.45 -20.37 -3.03
CA THR A 310 -10.27 -21.11 -3.48
C THR A 310 -9.69 -22.01 -2.38
N SER A 311 -10.01 -21.77 -1.09
CA SER A 311 -9.50 -22.54 0.06
C SER A 311 -10.22 -23.90 0.25
N ALA A 312 -9.54 -25.00 -0.09
CA ALA A 312 -10.08 -26.36 0.08
C ALA A 312 -10.41 -26.73 1.53
N PHE A 313 -9.61 -26.24 2.50
CA PHE A 313 -9.84 -26.50 3.93
C PHE A 313 -11.12 -25.81 4.44
N LEU A 314 -11.33 -24.55 4.04
CA LEU A 314 -12.53 -23.81 4.42
C LEU A 314 -13.79 -24.43 3.82
N ARG A 315 -13.72 -24.91 2.56
CA ARG A 315 -14.84 -25.64 1.92
C ARG A 315 -15.27 -26.85 2.75
N MET A 316 -14.32 -27.67 3.19
CA MET A 316 -14.62 -28.86 4.00
C MET A 316 -15.24 -28.48 5.36
N LYS A 317 -14.59 -27.59 6.12
CA LYS A 317 -15.02 -27.26 7.49
C LYS A 317 -16.36 -26.52 7.54
N MET A 318 -16.56 -25.54 6.67
CA MET A 318 -17.85 -24.83 6.61
C MET A 318 -18.95 -25.68 5.99
N GLY A 319 -18.63 -26.52 5.00
CA GLY A 319 -19.60 -27.46 4.42
C GLY A 319 -20.22 -28.37 5.49
N ASP A 320 -19.38 -28.97 6.32
CA ASP A 320 -19.81 -29.87 7.40
C ASP A 320 -20.73 -29.16 8.43
N GLU A 321 -20.39 -27.93 8.84
CA GLU A 321 -21.20 -27.16 9.80
C GLU A 321 -22.53 -26.67 9.23
N LEU A 322 -22.55 -26.31 7.95
CA LEU A 322 -23.80 -25.94 7.26
C LEU A 322 -24.74 -27.14 7.15
N GLU A 323 -24.21 -28.33 6.82
CA GLU A 323 -24.99 -29.56 6.70
C GLU A 323 -25.63 -29.97 8.03
N LYS A 324 -24.89 -29.89 9.15
CA LYS A 324 -25.42 -30.16 10.50
C LYS A 324 -26.65 -29.34 10.85
N ARG A 325 -26.82 -28.17 10.22
CA ARG A 325 -27.92 -27.24 10.48
C ARG A 325 -28.95 -27.18 9.35
N ASN A 326 -28.92 -28.14 8.41
CA ASN A 326 -29.79 -28.22 7.23
C ASN A 326 -29.71 -26.98 6.30
N LEU A 327 -28.55 -26.33 6.23
CA LEU A 327 -28.27 -25.25 5.29
C LEU A 327 -27.59 -25.78 4.04
N ALA A 328 -27.72 -25.07 2.90
CA ALA A 328 -27.07 -25.43 1.64
C ALA A 328 -25.54 -25.52 1.84
N PRO A 329 -24.93 -26.73 1.80
CA PRO A 329 -23.56 -26.95 2.27
C PRO A 329 -22.52 -26.73 1.17
N TYR A 330 -22.94 -26.67 -0.09
CA TYR A 330 -22.03 -26.63 -1.22
C TYR A 330 -21.39 -25.26 -1.39
N ILE A 331 -20.05 -25.25 -1.50
CA ILE A 331 -19.22 -24.07 -1.73
C ILE A 331 -18.40 -24.32 -3.00
N TYR A 332 -18.58 -23.48 -4.02
CA TYR A 332 -17.94 -23.57 -5.34
C TYR A 332 -16.45 -23.17 -5.29
N GLU A 333 -15.70 -23.57 -6.32
CA GLU A 333 -14.27 -23.29 -6.40
C GLU A 333 -13.97 -21.98 -7.14
N SER A 334 -14.94 -21.44 -7.89
CA SER A 334 -14.78 -20.19 -8.65
C SER A 334 -16.02 -19.28 -8.62
N PRO A 335 -15.85 -17.96 -8.84
CA PRO A 335 -16.96 -17.03 -9.00
C PRO A 335 -17.89 -17.43 -10.16
N GLU A 336 -17.34 -17.87 -11.30
CA GLU A 336 -18.09 -18.20 -12.51
C GLU A 336 -19.06 -19.35 -12.26
N GLU A 337 -18.61 -20.40 -11.55
CA GLU A 337 -19.44 -21.54 -11.17
C GLU A 337 -20.58 -21.12 -10.23
N ALA A 338 -20.28 -20.30 -9.22
CA ALA A 338 -21.29 -19.81 -8.27
C ALA A 338 -22.37 -18.96 -8.97
N HIS A 339 -21.99 -18.14 -9.95
CA HIS A 339 -22.95 -17.37 -10.76
C HIS A 339 -23.78 -18.26 -11.69
N GLN A 340 -23.17 -19.27 -12.32
CA GLN A 340 -23.88 -20.20 -13.19
C GLN A 340 -24.87 -21.07 -12.41
N ALA A 341 -24.50 -21.53 -11.22
CA ALA A 341 -25.36 -22.31 -10.34
C ALA A 341 -26.63 -21.53 -9.93
N LEU A 342 -26.46 -20.26 -9.56
CA LEU A 342 -27.58 -19.38 -9.21
C LEU A 342 -28.55 -19.17 -10.40
N LYS A 343 -28.02 -19.13 -11.63
CA LYS A 343 -28.86 -19.08 -12.85
C LYS A 343 -29.57 -20.40 -13.14
N LYS A 344 -28.93 -21.55 -12.88
CA LYS A 344 -29.53 -22.89 -13.08
C LYS A 344 -30.64 -23.18 -12.08
N SER A 345 -30.50 -22.73 -10.83
CA SER A 345 -31.56 -22.80 -9.81
C SER A 345 -32.86 -22.15 -10.28
N LYS A 346 -32.79 -20.97 -10.92
CA LYS A 346 -33.94 -20.30 -11.56
C LYS A 346 -34.58 -21.08 -12.72
N SER A 347 -33.83 -21.95 -13.40
CA SER A 347 -34.33 -22.73 -14.55
C SER A 347 -35.12 -23.97 -14.14
N ASN A 348 -34.84 -24.54 -12.97
CA ASN A 348 -35.45 -25.80 -12.52
C ASN A 348 -36.88 -25.62 -11.96
N TRP A 349 -37.43 -24.40 -11.97
CA TRP A 349 -38.78 -24.10 -11.50
C TRP A 349 -39.76 -23.66 -12.60
N ARG A 350 -39.31 -23.63 -13.87
CA ARG A 350 -40.16 -23.40 -15.06
C ARG A 350 -40.46 -24.68 -15.85
N GLY A 351 -40.30 -25.85 -15.23
CA GLY A 351 -40.64 -27.16 -15.78
C GLY A 351 -41.95 -27.69 -15.23
#